data_AF-A0A6N8FRF1-F1
#
_entry.id   AF-A0A6N8FRF1-F1
#
_cell.length_a   1.000
_cell.length_b   1.000
_cell.length_c   1.000
_cell.angle_alpha   90.00
_cell.angle_beta   90.00
_cell.angle_gamma   90.00
#
_symmetry.space_group_name_H-M   'P 1'
#
loop_
_entity.id
_entity.type
_entity.pdbx_description
1 polymer ?
#
loop_
_entity_poly.entity_id
_entity_poly.type
_entity_poly.pdbx_seq_one_letter_code
_entity_poly.pdbx_strand_id
1 'polypeptide(L)' 'MRNILVYQYKEIDSRIVFTAIQKALTQYPHYIQQITAYLDSLEG' A
#
# COMPACT_ATOMS: atom_id res chain seq x y z
N MET A 1 -2.50 -7.61 -0.91
CA MET A 1 -3.03 -7.65 0.48
C MET A 1 -4.54 -7.46 0.56
N ARG A 2 -5.14 -6.47 -0.14
CA ARG A 2 -6.60 -6.22 -0.13
C ARG A 2 -7.48 -7.47 -0.27
N ASN A 3 -7.18 -8.36 -1.21
CA ASN A 3 -8.01 -9.55 -1.46
C ASN A 3 -8.02 -10.52 -0.26
N ILE A 4 -6.88 -10.69 0.43
CA ILE A 4 -6.78 -11.53 1.62
C ILE A 4 -7.55 -10.89 2.77
N LEU A 5 -7.34 -9.59 2.99
CA LEU A 5 -8.00 -8.85 4.06
C LEU A 5 -9.53 -8.80 3.92
N VAL A 6 -10.05 -8.83 2.69
CA VAL A 6 -11.49 -8.70 2.41
C VAL A 6 -12.18 -10.06 2.28
N TYR A 7 -11.57 -11.03 1.57
CA TYR A 7 -12.26 -12.27 1.19
C TYR A 7 -11.74 -13.51 1.93
N GLN A 8 -10.55 -13.46 2.52
CA GLN A 8 -9.93 -14.58 3.22
C GLN A 8 -9.69 -14.24 4.70
N TYR A 9 -10.63 -13.53 5.33
CA TYR A 9 -10.45 -13.02 6.69
C TYR A 9 -10.22 -14.11 7.74
N LYS A 10 -10.73 -15.33 7.50
CA LYS A 10 -10.49 -16.51 8.37
C LYS A 10 -9.07 -17.07 8.27
N GLU A 11 -8.34 -16.70 7.22
CA GLU A 11 -6.97 -17.17 6.93
C GLU A 11 -5.93 -16.07 7.15
N ILE A 12 -6.32 -14.95 7.78
CA ILE A 12 -5.39 -13.86 8.07
C ILE A 12 -4.32 -14.34 9.07
N ASP A 13 -3.08 -14.38 8.60
CA ASP A 13 -1.91 -14.51 9.47
C ASP A 13 -1.48 -13.13 9.98
N SER A 14 -1.61 -12.92 11.29
CA SER A 14 -1.28 -11.66 11.96
C SER A 14 0.19 -11.26 11.78
N ARG A 15 1.10 -12.21 11.63
CA ARG A 15 2.54 -11.94 11.41
C ARG A 15 2.76 -11.30 10.05
N ILE A 16 2.06 -11.81 9.03
CA ILE A 16 2.11 -11.27 7.67
C ILE A 16 1.53 -9.86 7.63
N VAL A 17 0.40 -9.63 8.32
CA VAL A 17 -0.22 -8.30 8.40
C VAL A 17 0.70 -7.30 9.11
N PHE A 18 1.29 -7.69 10.24
CA PHE A 18 2.21 -6.84 11.00
C PHE A 18 3.39 -6.36 10.15
N THR A 19 4.05 -7.27 9.44
CA THR A 19 5.15 -6.91 8.52
C THR A 19 4.67 -6.06 7.35
N ALA A 20 3.48 -6.33 6.82
CA ALA A 20 2.91 -5.56 5.71
C ALA A 20 2.57 -4.12 6.11
N ILE A 21 2.16 -3.87 7.36
CA ILE A 21 1.92 -2.51 7.87
C ILE A 21 3.21 -1.68 7.79
N GLN A 22 4.33 -2.21 8.25
CA GLN A 22 5.61 -1.48 8.20
C GLN A 22 6.02 -1.18 6.75
N LYS A 23 5.89 -2.15 5.84
CA LYS A 23 6.15 -1.94 4.41
C LYS A 23 5.24 -0.88 3.81
N ALA A 24 3.95 -0.90 4.15
CA ALA A 24 2.98 0.07 3.67
C ALA A 24 3.34 1.49 4.13
N LEU A 25 3.68 1.67 5.41
CA LEU A 25 4.07 2.97 5.94
C LEU A 25 5.30 3.57 5.23
N THR A 26 6.23 2.74 4.75
CA THR A 26 7.37 3.21 3.96
C THR A 26 7.02 3.43 2.49
N GLN A 27 6.27 2.52 1.87
CA GLN A 27 6.07 2.51 0.42
C GLN A 27 4.97 3.47 -0.06
N TYR A 28 3.87 3.60 0.68
CA TYR A 28 2.75 4.44 0.24
C TYR A 28 3.08 5.94 0.15
N PRO A 29 3.86 6.54 1.07
CA PRO A 29 4.29 7.93 0.90
C PRO A 29 5.07 8.15 -0.40
N HIS A 30 6.00 7.25 -0.74
CA HIS A 30 6.77 7.33 -1.99
C HIS A 30 5.88 7.14 -3.22
N TYR A 31 4.93 6.20 -3.17
CA TYR A 31 3.96 6.01 -4.22
C TYR A 31 3.17 7.30 -4.49
N ILE A 32 2.66 7.94 -3.44
CA ILE A 32 1.92 9.21 -3.55
C ILE A 32 2.80 10.28 -4.19
N GLN A 33 4.03 10.46 -3.71
CA GLN A 33 4.98 11.45 -4.25
C GLN A 33 5.23 11.24 -5.75
N GLN A 34 5.43 10.00 -6.19
CA GLN A 34 5.67 9.68 -7.59
C GLN A 34 4.46 9.96 -8.47
N ILE A 35 3.25 9.62 -7.99
CA ILE A 35 2.02 9.91 -8.72
C ILE A 35 1.78 11.41 -8.81
N THR A 36 1.96 12.16 -7.71
CA THR A 36 1.83 13.62 -7.72
C THR A 36 2.82 14.25 -8.71
N ALA A 37 4.11 13.88 -8.64
CA ALA A 37 5.11 14.41 -9.56
C ALA A 37 4.79 14.10 -11.03
N TYR A 38 4.22 12.93 -11.31
CA TYR A 38 3.76 12.58 -12.66
C TYR A 38 2.59 13.45 -13.11
N LEU A 39 1.57 13.65 -12.26
CA LEU A 39 0.42 14.50 -12.59
C LEU A 39 0.85 15.94 -12.82
N ASP A 40 1.71 16.49 -11.96
CA ASP A 40 2.27 17.84 -12.11
C ASP A 40 3.02 18.00 -13.45
N SER A 41 3.70 16.94 -13.92
CA SER A 41 4.39 16.96 -15.21
C SER A 41 3.47 16.93 -16.44
N LEU A 42 2.20 16.53 -16.28
CA LEU A 42 1.21 16.50 -17.35
C LEU A 42 0.40 17.80 -17.44
N GLU A 43 0.33 18.57 -16.36
CA GLU A 43 -0.39 19.85 -16.29
C GLU A 43 0.49 21.06 -16.67
N GLY A 44 1.80 20.84 -16.89
CA GLY A 44 2.75 21.85 -17.40
C GLY A 44 2.90 21.86 -18.91
#